data_AF-A0A820QY95-F1
#
_entry.id   AF-A0A820QY95-F1
#
_cell.length_a   1.000
_cell.length_b   1.000
_cell.length_c   1.000
_cell.angle_alpha   90.00
_cell.angle_beta   90.00
_cell.angle_gamma   90.00
#
_symmetry.space_group_name_H-M   'P 1'
#
loop_
_entity.id
_entity.type
_entity.pdbx_description
1 polymer ?
#
loop_
_entity_poly.entity_id
_entity_poly.type
_entity_poly.pdbx_seq_one_letter_code
_entity_poly.pdbx_strand_id
1 'polypeptide(L)' 'MHRTIITLTAAPFVENLLKVYDIRKIESLVNYINLMTFDFYGPWDEKTGIFAPLFHQPYQLETESLRNVVRWSC' A
#
# COMPACT_ATOMS: atom_id res chain seq x y z
N MET A 1 -19.15 -12.09 -27.03
CA MET A 1 -19.37 -11.75 -25.62
C MET A 1 -18.13 -11.05 -25.10
N HIS A 2 -18.23 -9.79 -24.70
CA HIS A 2 -17.10 -9.07 -24.10
C HIS A 2 -17.32 -9.00 -22.59
N ARG A 3 -16.35 -9.47 -21.80
CA ARG A 3 -16.37 -9.38 -20.34
C ARG A 3 -15.63 -8.13 -19.92
N THR A 4 -16.30 -7.23 -19.22
CA THR A 4 -15.69 -6.03 -18.65
C THR A 4 -14.79 -6.42 -17.48
N ILE A 5 -13.59 -5.84 -17.45
CA ILE A 5 -12.65 -5.97 -16.34
C ILE A 5 -12.84 -4.77 -15.42
N ILE A 6 -12.99 -5.02 -14.12
CA ILE A 6 -13.05 -3.98 -13.09
C ILE A 6 -11.77 -4.07 -12.28
N THR A 7 -11.09 -2.93 -12.14
CA THR A 7 -9.88 -2.80 -11.33
C THR A 7 -10.06 -1.67 -10.33
N LEU A 8 -9.41 -1.80 -9.18
CA LEU A 8 -9.32 -0.76 -8.16
C LEU A 8 -7.85 -0.46 -7.89
N THR A 9 -7.54 0.79 -7.61
CA THR A 9 -6.20 1.19 -7.15
C THR A 9 -6.29 1.62 -5.69
N ALA A 10 -5.41 1.08 -4.84
CA ALA A 10 -5.43 1.29 -3.40
C ALA A 10 -4.06 1.71 -2.86
N ALA A 11 -4.06 2.57 -1.84
CA ALA A 11 -2.86 2.95 -1.11
C ALA A 11 -2.25 1.73 -0.36
N PRO A 12 -0.93 1.72 -0.11
CA PRO A 12 -0.28 0.63 0.58
C PRO A 12 -0.79 0.54 2.01
N PHE A 13 -1.02 -0.69 2.49
CA PHE A 13 -1.66 -0.97 3.77
C PHE A 13 -0.79 -0.55 4.96
N VAL A 14 -0.99 0.68 5.44
CA VAL A 14 -0.63 1.05 6.81
C VAL A 14 -1.68 0.44 7.74
N GLU A 15 -1.32 -0.07 8.92
CA GLU A 15 -2.23 -0.77 9.87
C GLU A 15 -3.60 -0.07 10.10
N ASN A 16 -3.67 1.24 9.90
CA ASN A 16 -4.91 2.01 10.01
C ASN A 16 -5.91 1.79 8.85
N LEU A 17 -5.49 1.35 7.66
CA LEU A 17 -6.37 1.18 6.49
C LEU A 17 -7.17 -0.13 6.51
N LEU A 18 -6.70 -1.18 7.20
CA LEU A 18 -7.50 -2.39 7.46
C LEU A 18 -8.76 -2.09 8.26
N LYS A 19 -8.78 -0.99 9.02
CA LYS A 19 -9.97 -0.53 9.76
C LYS A 19 -10.96 0.23 8.88
N VAL A 20 -10.53 0.74 7.73
CA VAL A 20 -11.31 1.63 6.86
C VAL A 20 -11.94 0.87 5.70
N TYR A 21 -11.26 -0.18 5.19
CA TYR A 21 -11.72 -0.94 4.03
C TYR A 21 -12.00 -2.41 4.38
N ASP A 22 -13.22 -2.86 4.06
CA ASP A 22 -13.57 -4.28 4.05
C ASP A 22 -13.02 -4.94 2.77
N ILE A 23 -11.80 -5.48 2.89
CA ILE A 23 -11.08 -6.10 1.77
C ILE A 23 -11.87 -7.27 1.18
N ARG A 24 -12.52 -8.09 2.02
CA ARG A 24 -13.25 -9.28 1.57
C ARG A 24 -14.42 -8.89 0.68
N LYS A 25 -15.14 -7.82 1.04
CA LYS A 25 -16.21 -7.28 0.22
C LYS A 25 -15.68 -6.72 -1.11
N ILE A 26 -14.57 -5.99 -1.09
CA ILE A 26 -13.96 -5.41 -2.29
C ILE A 26 -13.43 -6.50 -3.24
N GLU A 27 -12.78 -7.53 -2.71
CA GLU A 27 -12.25 -8.68 -3.45
C GLU A 27 -13.34 -9.33 -4.33
N SER A 28 -14.56 -9.45 -3.80
CA SER A 28 -15.70 -10.03 -4.54
C SER A 28 -16.18 -9.18 -5.73
N LEU A 29 -15.84 -7.89 -5.77
CA LEU A 29 -16.37 -6.91 -6.74
C LEU A 29 -15.41 -6.62 -7.89
N VAL A 30 -14.11 -6.85 -7.69
CA VAL A 30 -13.06 -6.46 -8.65
C VAL A 30 -12.29 -7.68 -9.16
N ASN A 31 -11.69 -7.57 -10.34
CA ASN A 31 -10.82 -8.62 -10.86
C ASN A 31 -9.40 -8.51 -10.32
N TYR A 32 -8.92 -7.27 -10.17
CA TYR A 32 -7.56 -6.99 -9.71
C TYR A 32 -7.55 -5.74 -8.83
N ILE A 33 -6.65 -5.72 -7.86
CA ILE A 33 -6.33 -4.55 -7.04
C ILE A 33 -4.89 -4.14 -7.35
N ASN A 34 -4.71 -2.92 -7.83
CA ASN A 34 -3.39 -2.32 -8.05
C ASN A 34 -2.96 -1.59 -6.77
N LEU A 35 -1.86 -2.02 -6.17
CA LEU A 35 -1.33 -1.38 -4.97
C LEU A 35 -0.39 -0.25 -5.36
N MET A 36 -0.62 0.94 -4.82
CA MET A 36 0.22 2.11 -5.02
C MET A 36 1.42 2.09 -4.07
N THR A 37 2.30 1.10 -4.20
CA THR A 37 3.51 0.96 -3.37
C THR A 37 4.61 1.92 -3.82
N PHE A 38 4.28 3.21 -3.84
CA PHE A 38 5.13 4.33 -4.21
C PHE A 38 4.68 5.58 -3.43
N ASP A 39 5.35 6.73 -3.62
CA ASP A 39 5.13 7.94 -2.81
C ASP A 39 5.38 7.75 -1.30
N PHE A 40 6.28 6.84 -0.92
CA PHE A 40 6.60 6.63 0.50
C PHE A 40 7.44 7.78 1.08
N TYR A 41 8.26 8.42 0.24
CA TYR A 41 9.07 9.59 0.56
C TYR A 41 8.92 10.65 -0.52
N GLY A 42 8.78 11.90 -0.12
CA GLY A 42 8.64 13.02 -1.05
C GLY A 42 9.05 14.36 -0.46
N PRO A 43 8.79 15.47 -1.17
CA PRO A 43 9.17 16.82 -0.74
C PRO A 43 8.51 17.29 0.56
N TRP A 44 7.51 16.56 1.04
CA TRP A 44 6.80 16.82 2.31
C TRP A 44 7.51 16.21 3.53
N ASP A 45 8.52 15.36 3.35
CA ASP A 45 9.30 14.78 4.45
C ASP A 45 10.53 15.65 4.77
N GLU A 46 10.90 15.75 6.04
CA GLU A 46 12.08 16.52 6.49
C GLU A 46 13.41 15.87 6.07
N LYS A 47 13.38 14.57 5.74
CA LYS A 47 14.54 13.77 5.37
C LYS A 47 14.31 13.11 4.02
N THR A 48 15.34 13.12 3.18
CA THR A 48 15.36 12.37 1.93
C THR A 48 15.26 10.87 2.22
N GLY A 49 14.37 10.19 1.49
CA GLY A 49 14.27 8.74 1.51
C GLY A 49 14.00 8.16 0.13
N ILE A 50 13.91 6.83 0.06
CA ILE A 50 13.70 6.09 -1.18
C ILE A 50 12.22 6.16 -1.56
N PHE A 51 11.90 6.59 -2.77
CA PHE A 51 10.53 6.78 -3.25
C PHE A 51 9.64 5.53 -3.15
N ALA A 52 10.19 4.36 -3.46
CA ALA A 52 9.51 3.06 -3.46
C ALA A 52 10.46 1.95 -2.96
N PRO A 53 10.73 1.88 -1.64
CA PRO A 53 11.65 0.89 -1.10
C PRO A 53 11.00 -0.50 -1.07
N LEU A 54 11.71 -1.51 -1.59
CA LEU A 54 11.23 -2.91 -1.54
C LEU A 54 11.29 -3.49 -0.11
N PHE A 55 12.27 -3.05 0.68
CA PHE A 55 12.48 -3.47 2.06
C PHE A 55 12.74 -2.27 2.96
N HIS A 56 12.50 -2.45 4.26
CA HIS A 56 12.88 -1.48 5.28
C HIS A 56 14.39 -1.22 5.23
N GLN A 57 14.77 0.03 5.46
CA GLN A 57 16.17 0.40 5.54
C GLN A 57 16.70 0.17 6.96
N PRO A 58 17.95 -0.28 7.14
CA PRO A 58 18.49 -0.63 8.45
C PRO A 58 18.62 0.55 9.43
N TYR A 59 18.54 1.79 8.94
CA TYR A 59 18.61 3.00 9.74
C TYR A 59 17.24 3.65 10.01
N GLN A 60 16.14 3.09 9.47
CA GLN A 60 14.79 3.59 9.73
C GLN A 60 14.33 3.16 11.12
N LEU A 61 13.71 4.09 11.86
CA LEU A 61 13.04 3.78 13.11
C LEU A 61 11.88 2.81 12.85
N GLU A 62 11.56 1.93 13.80
CA GLU A 62 10.47 0.96 13.66
C GLU A 62 9.13 1.61 13.27
N THR A 63 8.87 2.82 13.75
CA THR A 63 7.65 3.57 13.39
C THR A 63 7.63 4.05 11.93
N GLU A 64 8.80 4.34 11.35
CA GLU A 64 8.93 4.72 9.93
C GLU A 64 8.98 3.48 9.02
N SER A 65 9.45 2.33 9.53
CA SER A 65 9.50 1.09 8.78
C SER A 65 8.10 0.54 8.46
N LEU A 66 7.12 0.73 9.36
CA LEU A 66 5.71 0.40 9.12
C LEU A 66 5.10 1.16 7.94
N ARG A 67 5.65 2.31 7.57
CA ARG A 67 5.20 3.09 6.41
C ARG A 67 5.49 2.37 5.11
N ASN A 68 6.56 1.56 5.06
CA ASN A 68 7.09 0.92 3.84
C ASN A 68 6.73 -0.56 3.71
N VAL A 69 5.94 -1.11 4.65
CA VAL A 69 5.64 -2.54 4.68
C VAL A 69 4.18 -2.76 4.29
N VAL A 70 3.97 -3.30 3.09
CA VAL A 70 2.69 -3.91 2.75
C VAL A 70 2.64 -5.29 3.40
N ARG A 71 2.02 -5.37 4.57
CA ARG A 71 1.78 -6.66 5.23
C ARG A 71 0.43 -7.21 4.80
N TRP A 72 0.43 -8.20 3.91
CA TRP A 72 -0.76 -8.97 3.62
C TRP A 72 -0.89 -10.10 4.65
N SER A 73 -1.90 -10.02 5.51
CA SER A 73 -2.27 -11.10 6.43
C SER A 73 -3.68 -11.54 6.02
N CYS A 74 -3.82 -12.75 5.47
CA CYS A 74 -5.12 -13.36 5.21
C CYS A 74 -5.72 -13.91 6.51
#